data_AF-A0A6B2ZC83-F1
#
_entry.id   AF-A0A6B2ZC83-F1
#
_cell.length_a   1.000
_cell.length_b   1.000
_cell.length_c   1.000
_cell.angle_alpha   90.00
_cell.angle_beta   90.00
_cell.angle_gamma   90.00
#
_symmetry.space_group_name_H-M   'P 1'
#
loop_
_entity.id
_entity.type
_entity.pdbx_description
1 polymer ?
#
loop_
_entity_poly.entity_id
_entity_poly.type
_entity_poly.pdbx_seq_one_letter_code
_entity_poly.pdbx_strand_id
1 'polypeptide(L)'
;MTDETPPRRKPAAGPQRRKQMLLRLDPAVHDALARWASDELRSANAQIEFLLRRALAEAGRLPGAARPIARRGRPPKQPPEGPEAPPGTDAQDTP
;
A
#
# COMPACT_ATOMS: atom_id res chain seq x y z
N MET A 1 18.40 29.97 -34.31
CA MET A 1 18.14 29.96 -32.86
C MET A 1 17.56 28.58 -32.53
N THR A 2 18.30 27.75 -31.82
CA THR A 2 17.90 26.38 -31.48
C THR A 2 16.85 26.40 -30.38
N ASP A 3 15.69 25.79 -30.64
CA ASP A 3 14.67 25.52 -29.62
C ASP A 3 15.10 24.25 -28.85
N GLU A 4 15.82 24.41 -27.75
CA GLU A 4 16.05 23.32 -26.80
C GLU A 4 14.79 23.10 -25.99
N THR A 5 14.03 22.05 -26.34
CA THR A 5 12.95 21.55 -25.50
C THR A 5 13.55 20.92 -24.24
N PRO A 6 13.23 21.39 -23.02
CA PRO A 6 13.78 20.81 -21.80
C PRO A 6 13.24 19.38 -21.58
N PRO A 7 14.04 18.45 -21.03
CA PRO A 7 13.62 17.07 -20.86
C PRO A 7 12.47 16.96 -19.84
N ARG A 8 11.36 16.38 -20.30
CA ARG A 8 10.15 16.13 -19.52
C ARG A 8 10.48 15.21 -18.33
N ARG A 9 10.42 15.75 -17.11
CA ARG A 9 10.64 15.03 -15.84
C ARG A 9 9.69 13.83 -15.76
N LYS A 10 10.23 12.61 -15.61
CA LYS A 10 9.42 11.38 -15.47
C LYS A 10 8.42 11.57 -14.30
N PRO A 11 7.11 11.31 -14.49
CA PRO A 11 6.15 11.47 -13.41
C PRO A 11 6.51 10.47 -12.30
N ALA A 12 6.73 10.98 -11.09
CA ALA A 12 6.93 10.17 -9.91
C ALA A 12 5.70 9.25 -9.76
N ALA A 13 5.91 7.94 -9.77
CA ALA A 13 4.84 6.95 -9.68
C ALA A 13 3.89 7.32 -8.53
N GLY A 14 2.62 7.59 -8.86
CA GLY A 14 1.58 7.94 -7.90
C GLY A 14 1.39 6.86 -6.82
N PRO A 15 0.67 7.14 -5.73
CA PRO A 15 0.56 6.19 -4.64
C PRO A 15 -0.11 4.89 -5.10
N GLN A 16 0.69 3.82 -5.19
CA GLN A 16 0.20 2.47 -5.41
C GLN A 16 -0.64 2.05 -4.20
N ARG A 17 -1.91 1.71 -4.44
CA ARG A 17 -2.84 1.26 -3.40
C ARG A 17 -2.30 -0.05 -2.81
N ARG A 18 -2.25 -0.15 -1.47
CA ARG A 18 -1.82 -1.37 -0.81
C ARG A 18 -2.83 -2.48 -1.13
N LYS A 19 -2.33 -3.65 -1.54
CA LYS A 19 -3.17 -4.82 -1.80
C LYS A 19 -3.65 -5.40 -0.47
N GLN A 20 -4.96 -5.56 -0.32
CA GLN A 20 -5.54 -6.29 0.81
C GLN A 20 -5.63 -7.77 0.45
N MET A 21 -5.28 -8.64 1.39
CA MET A 21 -5.31 -10.09 1.23
C MET A 21 -5.72 -10.72 2.56
N LEU A 22 -6.57 -11.75 2.50
CA LEU A 22 -6.88 -12.57 3.66
C LEU A 22 -5.76 -13.58 3.88
N LEU A 23 -5.13 -13.54 5.05
CA LEU A 23 -4.08 -14.46 5.46
C LEU A 23 -4.65 -15.44 6.48
N ARG A 24 -4.49 -16.74 6.22
CA ARG A 24 -4.81 -17.79 7.20
C ARG A 24 -3.56 -18.04 8.05
N LEU A 25 -3.69 -17.85 9.36
CA LEU A 25 -2.64 -18.11 10.33
C LEU A 25 -3.20 -19.01 11.42
N ASP A 26 -2.32 -19.79 12.03
CA ASP A 26 -2.61 -20.41 13.31
C ASP A 26 -2.90 -19.30 14.36
N PRO A 27 -3.96 -19.42 15.19
CA PRO A 27 -4.31 -18.39 16.17
C PRO A 27 -3.19 -18.08 17.17
N ALA A 28 -2.45 -19.09 17.64
CA ALA A 28 -1.35 -18.86 18.59
C ALA A 28 -0.20 -18.09 17.95
N VAL A 29 0.08 -18.33 16.66
CA VAL A 29 1.07 -17.57 15.89
C VAL A 29 0.62 -16.12 15.71
N HIS A 30 -0.66 -15.91 15.38
CA HIS A 30 -1.22 -14.56 15.28
C HIS A 30 -1.06 -13.80 16.60
N ASP A 31 -1.37 -14.43 17.72
CA ASP A 31 -1.29 -13.80 19.04
C ASP A 31 0.14 -13.49 19.47
N ALA A 32 1.10 -14.34 19.10
CA ALA A 32 2.52 -14.07 19.32
C ALA A 32 2.99 -12.85 18.50
N LEU A 33 2.58 -12.76 17.23
CA LEU A 33 2.89 -11.60 16.37
C LEU A 33 2.24 -10.32 16.89
N ALA A 34 1.01 -10.37 17.37
CA ALA A 34 0.29 -9.22 17.92
C ALA A 34 0.95 -8.70 19.21
N ARG A 35 1.40 -9.61 20.09
CA ARG A 35 2.15 -9.26 21.30
C ARG A 35 3.49 -8.61 20.96
N TRP A 36 4.28 -9.23 20.08
CA TRP A 36 5.56 -8.65 19.65
C TRP A 36 5.38 -7.28 18.97
N ALA A 37 4.36 -7.12 18.13
CA ALA A 37 4.05 -5.84 17.52
C ALA A 37 3.75 -4.77 18.59
N SER A 38 3.00 -5.12 19.63
CA SER A 38 2.70 -4.23 20.75
C SER A 38 3.96 -3.79 21.50
N ASP A 39 4.88 -4.72 21.76
CA ASP A 39 6.16 -4.43 22.44
C ASP A 39 7.02 -3.44 21.62
N GLU A 40 6.99 -3.54 20.29
CA GLU A 40 7.67 -2.60 19.39
C GLU A 40 6.84 -1.35 19.04
N LEU A 41 5.66 -1.21 19.64
CA LEU A 41 4.71 -0.14 19.39
C LEU A 41 4.33 0.00 17.89
N ARG A 42 4.16 -1.13 17.21
CA ARG A 42 3.69 -1.25 15.82
C ARG A 42 2.29 -1.87 15.78
N SER A 43 1.58 -1.68 14.66
CA SER A 43 0.41 -2.53 14.39
C SER A 43 0.87 -3.91 13.95
N ALA A 44 0.03 -4.94 14.18
CA ALA A 44 0.29 -6.30 13.73
C ALA A 44 0.59 -6.36 12.21
N ASN A 45 -0.17 -5.61 11.39
CA ASN A 45 0.07 -5.54 9.94
C ASN A 45 1.44 -4.93 9.59
N ALA A 46 1.88 -3.91 10.32
CA ALA A 46 3.19 -3.31 10.10
C ALA A 46 4.32 -4.26 10.52
N GLN A 47 4.11 -5.05 11.58
CA GLN A 47 5.07 -6.08 12.01
C GLN A 47 5.16 -7.21 10.96
N ILE A 48 4.04 -7.72 10.48
CA ILE A 48 3.99 -8.74 9.43
C ILE A 48 4.71 -8.26 8.16
N GLU A 49 4.41 -7.05 7.69
CA GLU A 49 5.07 -6.46 6.52
C GLU A 49 6.60 -6.34 6.70
N PHE A 50 7.05 -5.93 7.89
CA PHE A 50 8.47 -5.85 8.22
C PHE A 50 9.15 -7.22 8.13
N LEU A 51 8.54 -8.25 8.72
CA LEU A 51 9.07 -9.62 8.70
C LEU A 51 9.13 -10.18 7.28
N LEU A 52 8.07 -10.00 6.48
CA LEU A 52 8.03 -10.46 5.10
C LEU A 52 9.13 -9.81 4.25
N ARG A 53 9.32 -8.49 4.39
CA ARG A 53 10.39 -7.78 3.67
C ARG A 53 11.76 -8.23 4.08
N ARG A 54 11.99 -8.43 5.37
CA ARG A 54 13.25 -8.92 5.91
C ARG A 54 13.54 -10.32 5.36
N ALA A 55 12.58 -11.24 5.43
CA ALA A 55 12.72 -12.60 4.90
C ALA A 55 12.98 -12.60 3.38
N LEU A 56 12.30 -11.75 2.61
CA LEU A 56 12.55 -11.58 1.18
C LEU A 56 13.95 -11.03 0.89
N ALA A 57 14.43 -10.07 1.68
CA ALA A 57 15.76 -9.50 1.53
C ALA A 57 16.85 -10.53 1.85
N GLU A 58 16.71 -11.24 2.96
CA GLU A 58 17.61 -12.32 3.38
C GLU A 58 17.65 -13.45 2.34
N ALA A 59 16.51 -13.76 1.70
CA ALA A 59 16.43 -14.73 0.62
C ALA A 59 16.93 -14.20 -0.75
N GLY A 60 17.33 -12.92 -0.86
CA GLY A 60 17.72 -12.30 -2.13
C GLY A 60 16.58 -12.11 -3.13
N ARG A 61 15.34 -12.09 -2.66
CA ARG A 61 14.10 -12.04 -3.47
C ARG A 61 13.33 -10.72 -3.34
N LEU A 62 13.86 -9.76 -2.59
CA LEU A 62 13.18 -8.46 -2.43
C LEU A 62 13.16 -7.72 -3.77
N PRO A 63 11.97 -7.33 -4.30
CA PRO A 63 11.90 -6.58 -5.56
C PRO A 63 12.55 -5.20 -5.42
N GLY A 64 13.38 -4.81 -6.39
CA GLY A 64 14.04 -3.48 -6.39
C GLY A 64 13.08 -2.29 -6.45
N ALA A 65 11.84 -2.51 -6.91
CA ALA A 65 10.78 -1.49 -6.93
C ALA A 65 9.95 -1.42 -5.63
N ALA A 66 10.28 -2.23 -4.62
CA ALA A 66 9.54 -2.24 -3.36
C ALA A 66 9.68 -0.88 -2.65
N ARG A 67 8.55 -0.22 -2.40
CA ARG A 67 8.54 1.08 -1.73
C ARG A 67 9.03 0.98 -0.28
N PRO A 68 9.64 2.05 0.27
CA PRO A 68 10.01 2.09 1.68
C PRO A 68 8.81 1.90 2.62
N ILE A 69 9.06 1.32 3.81
CA ILE A 69 8.05 1.24 4.88
C ILE A 69 7.70 2.67 5.32
N ALA A 70 6.41 2.97 5.41
CA ALA A 70 5.94 4.29 5.84
C ALA A 70 6.39 4.57 7.28
N ARG A 71 6.88 5.78 7.55
CA ARG A 71 7.28 6.19 8.90
C ARG A 71 6.07 6.24 9.83
N ARG A 72 6.27 5.88 11.10
CA ARG A 72 5.24 5.89 12.15
C ARG A 72 4.61 7.28 12.26
N GLY A 73 3.29 7.32 12.44
CA GLY A 73 2.53 8.55 12.73
C GLY A 73 2.28 9.48 11.54
N ARG A 74 2.81 9.21 10.33
CA ARG A 74 2.55 10.04 9.16
C ARG A 74 1.53 9.38 8.22
N PRO A 75 0.24 9.74 8.26
CA PRO A 75 -0.67 9.39 7.18
C PRO A 75 -0.12 9.99 5.87
N PRO A 76 -0.05 9.20 4.78
CA PRO A 76 0.31 9.73 3.47
C PRO A 76 -0.76 10.71 3.00
N LYS A 77 -0.35 11.82 2.38
CA LYS A 77 -1.27 12.77 1.72
C LYS A 77 -2.03 12.01 0.62
N GLN A 78 -3.35 11.88 0.76
CA GLN A 78 -4.18 11.32 -0.32
C GLN A 78 -4.07 12.24 -1.55
N PRO A 79 -3.86 11.71 -2.77
CA PRO A 79 -4.13 12.46 -3.98
C PRO A 79 -5.63 12.77 -4.07
N PRO A 80 -6.03 13.89 -4.71
CA PRO A 80 -7.44 14.22 -4.88
C PRO A 80 -8.15 13.10 -5.65
N GLU A 81 -9.20 12.55 -5.05
CA GLU A 81 -10.14 11.65 -5.71
C GLU A 81 -10.85 12.45 -6.82
N GLY A 82 -10.77 11.96 -8.06
CA GLY A 82 -11.47 12.55 -9.19
C GLY A 82 -12.99 12.39 -9.05
N PRO A 83 -13.78 13.24 -9.72
CA PRO A 83 -15.22 13.34 -9.46
C PRO A 83 -15.93 12.02 -9.76
N GLU A 84 -16.64 11.55 -8.75
CA GLU A 84 -17.58 10.43 -8.75
C GLU A 84 -18.68 10.70 -9.80
N ALA A 85 -18.81 9.84 -10.80
CA ALA A 85 -19.87 9.93 -11.79
C ALA A 85 -21.24 9.66 -11.11
N PRO A 86 -22.31 10.40 -11.46
CA PRO A 86 -23.59 10.27 -10.79
C PRO A 86 -24.21 8.87 -11.01
N PRO A 87 -24.97 8.35 -10.04
CA PRO A 87 -25.65 7.06 -10.19
C PRO A 87 -26.68 7.14 -11.32
N GLY A 88 -26.61 6.17 -12.23
CA GLY A 88 -27.54 6.02 -13.34
C GLY A 88 -28.97 5.84 -12.83
N THR A 89 -29.87 6.61 -13.43
CA THR A 89 -31.31 6.38 -13.41
C THR A 89 -31.64 5.07 -14.12
N ASP A 90 -31.89 4.01 -13.36
CA ASP A 90 -32.60 2.85 -13.89
C ASP A 90 -34.11 3.11 -13.76
N ALA A 91 -34.67 3.64 -14.84
CA ALA A 91 -36.06 3.39 -15.17
C ALA A 91 -36.20 1.89 -15.48
N GLN A 92 -37.01 1.18 -14.71
CA GLN A 92 -37.64 -0.05 -15.20
C GLN A 92 -39.15 0.07 -15.04
N ASP A 93 -39.75 0.15 -16.22
CA ASP A 93 -41.14 0.11 -16.53
C ASP A 93 -41.62 -1.35 -16.53
N THR A 94 -42.81 -1.54 -15.94
CA THR A 94 -43.83 -2.58 -16.22
C THR A 94 -43.55 -4.05 -15.87
N PRO A 95 -44.57 -4.94 -15.81
CA PRO A 95 -45.96 -4.86 -16.32
C PRO A 95 -47.02 -4.29 -15.37
#